data_AF-A0A838BAR2-F1
#
_entry.id   AF-A0A838BAR2-F1
#
_cell.length_a   1.000
_cell.length_b   1.000
_cell.length_c   1.000
_cell.angle_alpha   90.00
_cell.angle_beta   90.00
_cell.angle_gamma   90.00
#
_symmetry.space_group_name_H-M   'P 1'
#
loop_
_entity.id
_entity.type
_entity.pdbx_description
1 polymer ?
#
loop_
_entity_poly.entity_id
_entity_poly.type
_entity_poly.pdbx_seq_one_letter_code
_entity_poly.pdbx_strand_id
1 'polypeptide(L)'
;MGAAALISELVAAELATWFGLKIPPFAIIRQMSIDIIMPKNGVAMLPPLFFSYAVDGTPRDGQDTFPSRLRDPGDIARLVVFDTWIRNWDRFLDGEANSENLLYVRTPGGRKYDLVPIDHSNCFIGDDVDFPTGPAPADWVTDPKVYGKFPEFDSYIDARSVTQATHKLAQLQRNFVVEVVNSVPAEWGLGLNAAKSLVDLICDRAGFVMNTISARLVDAPEIPGLVQ
;
A
#
# COMPACT_ATOMS: atom_id res chain seq x y z
N MET A 1 4.33 14.16 -10.97
CA MET A 1 3.86 12.77 -10.95
C MET A 1 3.50 12.39 -12.36
N GLY A 2 4.08 11.30 -12.87
CA GLY A 2 3.70 10.73 -14.16
C GLY A 2 2.44 9.86 -14.02
N ALA A 3 1.99 9.29 -15.13
CA ALA A 3 0.83 8.41 -15.13
C ALA A 3 1.04 7.16 -14.25
N ALA A 4 2.26 6.62 -14.19
CA ALA A 4 2.58 5.47 -13.34
C ALA A 4 2.25 5.72 -11.86
N ALA A 5 2.56 6.90 -11.33
CA ALA A 5 2.24 7.27 -9.95
C ALA A 5 0.73 7.27 -9.67
N LEU A 6 -0.09 7.79 -10.61
CA LEU A 6 -1.55 7.79 -10.47
C LEU A 6 -2.14 6.37 -10.54
N ILE A 7 -1.57 5.53 -11.42
CA ILE A 7 -1.95 4.11 -11.55
C ILE A 7 -1.61 3.37 -10.26
N SER A 8 -0.38 3.56 -9.73
CA SER A 8 0.04 2.97 -8.46
C SER A 8 -0.85 3.42 -7.32
N GLU A 9 -1.17 4.71 -7.21
CA GLU A 9 -2.06 5.26 -6.18
C GLU A 9 -3.43 4.58 -6.21
N LEU A 10 -4.09 4.54 -7.38
CA LEU A 10 -5.42 3.94 -7.51
C LEU A 10 -5.42 2.44 -7.20
N VAL A 11 -4.52 1.70 -7.85
CA VAL A 11 -4.45 0.24 -7.70
C VAL A 11 -4.11 -0.13 -6.25
N ALA A 12 -3.12 0.53 -5.64
CA ALA A 12 -2.78 0.31 -4.25
C ALA A 12 -3.92 0.71 -3.30
N ALA A 13 -4.64 1.81 -3.55
CA ALA A 13 -5.76 2.21 -2.71
C ALA A 13 -6.93 1.20 -2.74
N GLU A 14 -7.26 0.65 -3.91
CA GLU A 14 -8.27 -0.41 -4.02
C GLU A 14 -7.82 -1.70 -3.33
N LEU A 15 -6.56 -2.12 -3.51
CA LEU A 15 -6.00 -3.28 -2.81
C LEU A 15 -5.94 -3.06 -1.29
N ALA A 16 -5.56 -1.87 -0.82
CA ALA A 16 -5.48 -1.51 0.60
C ALA A 16 -6.87 -1.58 1.25
N THR A 17 -7.89 -1.08 0.55
CA THR A 17 -9.29 -1.15 0.99
C THR A 17 -9.72 -2.61 1.13
N TRP A 18 -9.46 -3.44 0.11
CA TRP A 18 -9.75 -4.88 0.18
C TRP A 18 -8.98 -5.58 1.31
N PHE A 19 -7.73 -5.20 1.53
CA PHE A 19 -6.85 -5.75 2.55
C PHE A 19 -7.25 -5.35 3.98
N GLY A 20 -8.11 -4.34 4.13
CA GLY A 20 -8.61 -3.88 5.43
C GLY A 20 -7.69 -2.85 6.10
N LEU A 21 -6.93 -2.09 5.32
CA LEU A 21 -6.26 -0.89 5.81
C LEU A 21 -7.24 0.28 5.89
N LYS A 22 -6.99 1.17 6.85
CA LYS A 22 -7.77 2.40 7.04
C LYS A 22 -7.18 3.51 6.17
N ILE A 23 -7.39 3.44 4.86
CA ILE A 23 -7.02 4.54 3.97
C ILE A 23 -8.15 5.55 3.87
N PRO A 24 -7.87 6.82 3.52
CA PRO A 24 -8.93 7.79 3.25
C PRO A 24 -9.81 7.32 2.07
N PRO A 25 -11.13 7.53 2.13
CA PRO A 25 -12.00 7.30 0.98
C PRO A 25 -11.50 8.06 -0.25
N PHE A 26 -11.59 7.45 -1.42
CA PHE A 26 -11.09 8.03 -2.66
C PHE A 26 -12.08 7.83 -3.82
N ALA A 27 -11.88 8.59 -4.88
CA ALA A 27 -12.67 8.52 -6.11
C ALA A 27 -11.86 9.00 -7.33
N ILE A 28 -12.27 8.52 -8.51
CA ILE A 28 -11.84 9.06 -9.79
C ILE A 28 -12.84 10.11 -10.27
N ILE A 29 -12.39 11.35 -10.39
CA ILE A 29 -13.17 12.48 -10.89
C ILE A 29 -12.95 12.61 -12.40
N ARG A 30 -13.96 12.21 -13.18
CA ARG A 30 -13.93 12.22 -14.65
C ARG A 30 -14.32 13.56 -15.27
N GLN A 31 -14.96 14.43 -14.51
CA GLN A 31 -15.38 15.76 -14.94
C GLN A 31 -15.22 16.73 -13.78
N MET A 32 -14.66 17.91 -14.03
CA MET A 32 -14.52 18.97 -13.05
C MET A 32 -14.98 20.30 -13.65
N SER A 33 -15.59 21.13 -12.82
CA SER A 33 -16.01 22.49 -13.18
C SER A 33 -15.10 23.58 -12.61
N ILE A 34 -14.02 23.18 -11.95
CA ILE A 34 -13.04 24.07 -11.32
C ILE A 34 -11.66 23.75 -11.88
N ASP A 35 -10.86 24.78 -12.13
CA ASP A 35 -9.47 24.60 -12.52
C ASP A 35 -8.61 24.41 -11.27
N ILE A 36 -7.91 23.27 -11.21
CA ILE A 36 -6.94 23.00 -10.16
C ILE A 36 -5.56 23.16 -10.77
N ILE A 37 -4.84 24.18 -10.32
CA ILE A 37 -3.51 24.51 -10.83
C ILE A 37 -2.46 23.86 -9.93
N MET A 38 -1.58 23.03 -10.52
CA MET A 38 -0.45 22.47 -9.78
C MET A 38 0.51 23.58 -9.35
N PRO A 39 0.74 23.78 -8.04
CA PRO A 39 1.59 24.87 -7.56
C PRO A 39 3.03 24.81 -8.08
N LYS A 40 3.53 23.59 -8.33
CA LYS A 40 4.93 23.35 -8.71
C LYS A 40 5.28 23.83 -10.12
N ASN A 41 4.35 23.77 -11.07
CA ASN A 41 4.62 24.07 -12.48
C ASN A 41 3.55 24.95 -13.15
N GLY A 42 2.50 25.36 -12.44
CA GLY A 42 1.44 26.21 -12.97
C GLY A 42 0.53 25.52 -14.00
N VAL A 43 0.63 24.21 -14.16
CA VAL A 43 -0.16 23.45 -15.13
C VAL A 43 -1.51 23.07 -14.51
N ALA A 44 -2.59 23.27 -15.26
CA ALA A 44 -3.91 22.81 -14.87
C ALA A 44 -3.97 21.27 -14.87
N MET A 45 -4.50 20.70 -13.79
CA MET A 45 -4.78 19.28 -13.71
C MET A 45 -5.99 18.95 -14.58
N LEU A 46 -5.86 17.94 -15.44
CA LEU A 46 -6.92 17.51 -16.34
C LEU A 46 -7.52 16.17 -15.88
N PRO A 47 -8.84 15.99 -15.96
CA PRO A 47 -9.45 14.71 -15.64
C PRO A 47 -9.07 13.62 -16.65
N PRO A 48 -9.15 12.32 -16.27
CA PRO A 48 -9.58 11.83 -14.96
C PRO A 48 -8.51 12.04 -13.88
N LEU A 49 -8.94 12.44 -12.68
CA LEU A 49 -8.06 12.67 -11.52
C LEU A 49 -8.41 11.74 -10.35
N PHE A 50 -7.39 11.24 -9.67
CA PHE A 50 -7.55 10.60 -8.36
C PHE A 50 -7.70 11.66 -7.28
N PHE A 51 -8.71 11.53 -6.43
CA PHE A 51 -8.88 12.31 -5.22
C PHE A 51 -9.10 11.39 -4.03
N SER A 52 -8.43 11.68 -2.93
CA SER A 52 -8.74 11.11 -1.62
C SER A 52 -9.29 12.20 -0.70
N TYR A 53 -10.09 11.79 0.28
CA TYR A 53 -10.60 12.69 1.30
C TYR A 53 -9.45 13.20 2.16
N ALA A 54 -9.36 14.51 2.37
CA ALA A 54 -8.37 15.09 3.27
C ALA A 54 -8.70 14.69 4.72
N VAL A 55 -7.75 14.03 5.37
CA VAL A 55 -7.89 13.59 6.77
C VAL A 55 -7.03 14.47 7.68
N ASP A 56 -7.59 14.89 8.81
CA ASP A 56 -6.85 15.59 9.86
C ASP A 56 -6.14 14.55 10.74
N GLY A 57 -4.85 14.34 10.45
CA GLY A 57 -4.00 13.37 11.11
C GLY A 57 -2.64 13.96 11.42
N THR A 58 -1.98 13.41 12.44
CA THR A 58 -0.60 13.79 12.76
C THR A 58 0.36 12.83 12.05
N PRO A 59 1.35 13.33 11.29
CA PRO A 59 2.41 12.50 10.73
C PRO A 59 3.16 11.72 11.80
N ARG A 60 3.88 10.69 11.37
CA ARG A 60 4.77 9.91 12.23
C ARG A 60 5.86 10.81 12.85
N ASP A 61 6.09 10.65 14.15
CA ASP A 61 7.13 11.34 14.91
C ASP A 61 8.37 10.46 15.21
N GLY A 62 8.33 9.19 14.81
CA GLY A 62 9.38 8.20 15.05
C GLY A 62 9.51 7.77 16.51
N GLN A 63 8.51 8.07 17.33
CA GLN A 63 8.44 7.71 18.75
C GLN A 63 7.26 6.77 19.00
N ASP A 64 7.25 6.19 20.20
CA ASP A 64 6.15 5.32 20.65
C ASP A 64 4.87 6.09 21.05
N THR A 65 4.84 7.41 20.82
CA THR A 65 3.73 8.31 21.21
C THR A 65 2.39 7.85 20.65
N PHE A 66 2.36 7.44 19.38
CA PHE A 66 1.15 7.05 18.69
C PHE A 66 0.94 5.53 18.60
N PRO A 67 1.96 4.70 18.29
CA PRO A 67 1.81 3.23 18.24
C PRO A 67 1.19 2.65 19.51
N SER A 68 1.67 3.03 20.70
CA SER A 68 1.11 2.62 22.01
C SER A 68 -0.37 3.01 22.23
N ARG A 69 -0.86 3.96 21.43
CA ARG A 69 -2.21 4.53 21.50
C ARG A 69 -3.06 4.19 20.29
N LEU A 70 -2.65 3.24 19.46
CA LEU A 70 -3.50 2.70 18.42
C LEU A 70 -4.75 2.04 19.02
N ARG A 71 -5.87 2.21 18.31
CA ARG A 71 -7.12 1.52 18.59
C ARG A 71 -6.99 0.03 18.32
N ASP A 72 -6.27 -0.33 17.25
CA ASP A 72 -5.96 -1.71 16.87
C ASP A 72 -4.47 -1.80 16.54
N PRO A 73 -3.62 -2.27 17.48
CA PRO A 73 -2.18 -2.44 17.24
C PRO A 73 -1.86 -3.41 16.09
N GLY A 74 -2.76 -4.36 15.80
CA GLY A 74 -2.57 -5.30 14.69
C GLY A 74 -2.58 -4.63 13.31
N ASP A 75 -3.06 -3.39 13.21
CA ASP A 75 -2.97 -2.57 12.00
C ASP A 75 -1.52 -2.34 11.57
N ILE A 76 -0.56 -2.34 12.50
CA ILE A 76 0.87 -2.22 12.20
C ILE A 76 1.35 -3.42 11.39
N ALA A 77 1.12 -4.64 11.87
CA ALA A 77 1.52 -5.84 11.13
C ALA A 77 0.81 -5.93 9.77
N ARG A 78 -0.47 -5.53 9.71
CA ARG A 78 -1.24 -5.46 8.46
C ARG A 78 -0.62 -4.48 7.47
N LEU A 79 -0.25 -3.28 7.92
CA LEU A 79 0.43 -2.28 7.10
C LEU A 79 1.75 -2.83 6.52
N VAL A 80 2.61 -3.38 7.38
CA VAL A 80 3.93 -3.89 6.97
C VAL A 80 3.81 -5.02 5.94
N VAL A 81 2.88 -5.95 6.15
CA VAL A 81 2.62 -7.02 5.17
C VAL A 81 2.12 -6.44 3.85
N PHE A 82 1.22 -5.46 3.91
CA PHE A 82 0.67 -4.81 2.73
C PHE A 82 1.74 -4.04 1.93
N ASP A 83 2.50 -3.16 2.57
CA ASP A 83 3.56 -2.39 1.91
C ASP A 83 4.64 -3.30 1.34
N THR A 84 4.95 -4.41 2.03
CA THR A 84 5.89 -5.40 1.51
C THR A 84 5.33 -6.10 0.27
N TRP A 85 4.04 -6.45 0.27
CA TRP A 85 3.36 -7.02 -0.89
C TRP A 85 3.35 -6.09 -2.08
N ILE A 86 3.02 -4.81 -1.91
CA ILE A 86 2.95 -3.87 -3.04
C ILE A 86 4.28 -3.19 -3.34
N ARG A 87 5.36 -3.47 -2.61
CA ARG A 87 6.68 -2.81 -2.75
C ARG A 87 6.57 -1.30 -2.59
N ASN A 88 6.05 -0.83 -1.47
CA ASN A 88 5.93 0.60 -1.23
C ASN A 88 7.27 1.21 -0.82
N TRP A 89 8.05 1.66 -1.81
CA TRP A 89 9.40 2.18 -1.62
C TRP A 89 9.46 3.45 -0.78
N ASP A 90 8.43 4.29 -0.90
CA ASP A 90 8.44 5.61 -0.31
C ASP A 90 7.90 5.63 1.12
N ARG A 91 7.39 4.52 1.68
CA ARG A 91 6.96 4.53 3.08
C ARG A 91 8.13 4.42 4.05
N PHE A 92 8.80 3.27 4.02
CA PHE A 92 9.99 3.01 4.80
C PHE A 92 10.77 1.86 4.18
N LEU A 93 12.05 2.07 3.88
CA LEU A 93 12.95 1.04 3.38
C LEU A 93 14.40 1.42 3.69
N ASP A 94 15.20 0.45 4.13
CA ASP A 94 16.66 0.60 4.31
C ASP A 94 17.08 1.84 5.15
N GLY A 95 16.24 2.25 6.11
CA GLY A 95 16.47 3.39 7.01
C GLY A 95 15.93 4.73 6.50
N GLU A 96 15.51 4.79 5.25
CA GLU A 96 14.84 5.95 4.67
C GLU A 96 13.35 5.92 5.02
N ALA A 97 12.83 7.02 5.56
CA ALA A 97 11.49 7.13 6.12
C ALA A 97 10.76 8.36 5.57
N ASN A 98 9.65 8.17 4.86
CA ASN A 98 8.74 9.27 4.57
C ASN A 98 7.65 9.33 5.65
N SER A 99 7.93 10.11 6.70
CA SER A 99 7.04 10.20 7.86
C SER A 99 5.71 10.89 7.54
N GLU A 100 5.64 11.66 6.45
CA GLU A 100 4.43 12.35 6.00
C GLU A 100 3.41 11.40 5.36
N ASN A 101 3.86 10.26 4.83
CA ASN A 101 2.99 9.30 4.14
C ASN A 101 2.20 8.40 5.12
N LEU A 102 2.38 8.57 6.43
CA LEU A 102 1.69 7.78 7.45
C LEU A 102 1.10 8.69 8.52
N LEU A 103 -0.22 8.69 8.61
CA LEU A 103 -0.96 9.55 9.53
C LEU A 103 -1.53 8.75 10.71
N TYR A 104 -1.50 9.37 11.88
CA TYR A 104 -2.24 8.94 13.06
C TYR A 104 -3.46 9.83 13.22
N VAL A 105 -4.64 9.27 12.90
CA VAL A 105 -5.90 10.00 12.94
C VAL A 105 -6.61 9.70 14.26
N ARG A 106 -7.01 10.74 15.00
CA ARG A 106 -7.71 10.54 16.27
C ARG A 106 -9.09 9.94 16.03
N THR A 107 -9.41 8.88 16.77
CA THR A 107 -10.74 8.25 16.71
C THR A 107 -11.83 9.18 17.28
N PRO A 108 -13.04 9.21 16.70
CA PRO A 108 -14.13 10.04 17.19
C PRO A 108 -14.45 9.76 18.68
N GLY A 109 -14.46 10.82 19.50
CA GLY A 109 -14.75 10.74 20.93
C GLY A 109 -13.70 10.02 21.79
N GLY A 110 -12.59 9.56 21.19
CA GLY A 110 -11.60 8.70 21.85
C GLY A 110 -10.27 9.38 22.14
N ARG A 111 -9.44 8.70 22.94
CA ARG A 111 -8.01 9.02 23.14
C ARG A 111 -7.08 8.15 22.28
N LYS A 112 -7.65 7.27 21.46
CA LYS A 112 -6.94 6.32 20.60
C LYS A 112 -6.84 6.84 19.17
N TYR A 113 -5.89 6.31 18.42
CA TYR A 113 -5.61 6.67 17.04
C TYR A 113 -5.88 5.50 16.10
N ASP A 114 -6.26 5.82 14.87
CA ASP A 114 -6.20 4.92 13.73
C ASP A 114 -4.91 5.17 12.95
N LEU A 115 -4.31 4.09 12.46
CA LEU A 115 -3.17 4.14 11.56
C LEU A 115 -3.68 4.28 10.13
N VAL A 116 -3.40 5.41 9.51
CA VAL A 116 -3.96 5.80 8.21
C VAL A 116 -2.81 6.00 7.22
N PRO A 117 -2.46 4.96 6.43
CA PRO A 117 -1.51 5.10 5.36
C PRO A 117 -2.11 5.94 4.24
N ILE A 118 -1.33 6.90 3.76
CA ILE A 118 -1.62 7.70 2.58
C ILE A 118 -0.44 7.55 1.61
N ASP A 119 -0.63 8.10 0.41
CA ASP A 119 0.37 8.19 -0.66
C ASP A 119 1.06 6.85 -0.97
N HIS A 120 0.47 6.14 -1.93
CA HIS A 120 0.94 4.89 -2.49
C HIS A 120 1.50 5.09 -3.91
N SER A 121 1.87 6.32 -4.27
CA SER A 121 2.34 6.66 -5.62
C SER A 121 3.60 5.91 -6.06
N ASN A 122 4.44 5.51 -5.10
CA ASN A 122 5.73 4.83 -5.32
C ASN A 122 5.68 3.31 -5.04
N CYS A 123 4.53 2.69 -5.31
CA CYS A 123 4.35 1.24 -5.20
C CYS A 123 4.60 0.51 -6.53
N PHE A 124 4.71 -0.82 -6.45
CA PHE A 124 4.89 -1.81 -7.52
C PHE A 124 6.21 -1.70 -8.28
N ILE A 125 6.44 -0.58 -8.96
CA ILE A 125 7.60 -0.33 -9.84
C ILE A 125 8.55 0.72 -9.27
N GLY A 126 8.23 1.31 -8.10
CA GLY A 126 9.05 2.35 -7.48
C GLY A 126 9.04 3.63 -8.31
N ASP A 127 10.24 4.15 -8.62
CA ASP A 127 10.43 5.39 -9.39
C ASP A 127 10.46 5.19 -10.91
N ASP A 128 10.21 3.95 -11.39
CA ASP A 128 10.15 3.68 -12.83
C ASP A 128 9.02 4.49 -13.49
N VAL A 129 9.32 5.01 -14.69
CA VAL A 129 8.42 5.93 -15.40
C VAL A 129 7.18 5.23 -15.94
N ASP A 130 7.32 3.97 -16.37
CA ASP A 130 6.29 3.19 -17.05
C ASP A 130 6.24 1.76 -16.52
N PHE A 131 5.03 1.20 -16.44
CA PHE A 131 4.85 -0.21 -16.13
C PHE A 131 5.41 -1.10 -17.25
N PRO A 132 6.05 -2.23 -16.90
CA PRO A 132 6.63 -3.13 -17.91
C PRO A 132 5.54 -3.72 -18.80
N THR A 133 5.77 -3.69 -20.12
CA THR A 133 4.86 -4.31 -21.11
C THR A 133 5.15 -5.80 -21.33
N GLY A 134 6.28 -6.30 -20.84
CA GLY A 134 6.56 -7.72 -20.68
C GLY A 134 6.29 -8.19 -19.25
N PRO A 135 6.56 -9.47 -18.93
CA PRO A 135 6.54 -9.93 -17.55
C PRO A 135 7.38 -9.02 -16.64
N ALA A 136 6.86 -8.72 -15.44
CA ALA A 136 7.63 -7.99 -14.45
C ALA A 136 8.95 -8.73 -14.15
N PRO A 137 10.06 -8.02 -13.90
CA PRO A 137 11.31 -8.63 -13.48
C PRO A 137 11.11 -9.60 -12.30
N ALA A 138 11.74 -10.78 -12.40
CA ALA A 138 11.55 -11.84 -11.40
C ALA A 138 12.01 -11.42 -10.00
N ASP A 139 13.04 -10.58 -9.93
CA ASP A 139 13.55 -10.00 -8.69
C ASP A 139 12.54 -9.05 -8.04
N TRP A 140 11.59 -8.45 -8.77
CA TRP A 140 10.50 -7.69 -8.17
C TRP A 140 9.49 -8.59 -7.48
N VAL A 141 9.24 -9.78 -8.03
CA VAL A 141 8.34 -10.77 -7.41
C VAL A 141 8.98 -11.33 -6.15
N THR A 142 10.25 -11.72 -6.22
CA THR A 142 10.96 -12.40 -5.13
C THR A 142 11.80 -11.48 -4.25
N ASP A 143 11.62 -10.15 -4.34
CA ASP A 143 12.34 -9.18 -3.52
C ASP A 143 12.13 -9.48 -2.03
N PRO A 144 13.18 -9.89 -1.29
CA PRO A 144 13.06 -10.33 0.10
C PRO A 144 12.98 -9.17 1.10
N LYS A 145 13.12 -7.92 0.66
CA LYS A 145 13.07 -6.76 1.55
C LYS A 145 11.71 -6.64 2.23
N VAL A 146 11.72 -6.05 3.43
CA VAL A 146 10.53 -5.70 4.20
C VAL A 146 10.30 -4.20 4.07
N TYR A 147 9.11 -3.82 3.61
CA TYR A 147 8.72 -2.44 3.38
C TYR A 147 7.76 -1.96 4.46
N GLY A 148 7.77 -0.66 4.76
CA GLY A 148 6.84 -0.04 5.71
C GLY A 148 7.08 -0.39 7.18
N LYS A 149 8.14 -1.15 7.50
CA LYS A 149 8.48 -1.56 8.87
C LYS A 149 9.38 -0.53 9.54
N PHE A 150 8.77 0.48 10.15
CA PHE A 150 9.49 1.45 10.97
C PHE A 150 10.06 0.80 12.25
N PRO A 151 11.20 1.27 12.79
CA PRO A 151 11.82 0.67 13.97
C PRO A 151 10.90 0.61 15.20
N GLU A 152 10.10 1.64 15.45
CA GLU A 152 9.20 1.68 16.61
C GLU A 152 8.00 0.71 16.49
N PHE A 153 7.84 0.02 15.36
CA PHE A 153 6.80 -0.98 15.17
C PHE A 153 7.17 -2.36 15.71
N ASP A 154 8.46 -2.59 16.01
CA ASP A 154 8.96 -3.91 16.39
C ASP A 154 8.20 -4.54 17.56
N SER A 155 7.82 -3.74 18.57
CA SER A 155 7.08 -4.23 19.75
C SER A 155 5.59 -4.53 19.49
N TYR A 156 5.06 -4.13 18.32
CA TYR A 156 3.65 -4.27 17.94
C TYR A 156 3.42 -5.30 16.84
N ILE A 157 4.48 -5.86 16.26
CA ILE A 157 4.39 -6.91 15.26
C ILE A 157 4.44 -8.25 15.97
N ASP A 158 3.28 -8.90 16.09
CA ASP A 158 3.16 -10.24 16.66
C ASP A 158 2.74 -11.30 15.63
N ALA A 159 3.01 -12.57 15.96
CA ALA A 159 2.76 -13.69 15.06
C ALA A 159 1.29 -13.80 14.67
N ARG A 160 0.37 -13.53 15.61
CA ARG A 160 -1.07 -13.59 15.37
C ARG A 160 -1.50 -12.58 14.31
N SER A 161 -1.06 -11.33 14.44
CA SER A 161 -1.41 -10.23 13.55
C SER A 161 -0.80 -10.42 12.16
N VAL A 162 0.43 -10.94 12.08
CA VAL A 162 1.06 -11.33 10.81
C VAL A 162 0.29 -12.49 10.16
N THR A 163 -0.06 -13.54 10.90
CA THR A 163 -0.87 -14.68 10.40
C THR A 163 -2.22 -14.20 9.88
N GLN A 164 -2.89 -13.26 10.56
CA GLN A 164 -4.16 -12.71 10.08
C GLN A 164 -4.00 -11.95 8.76
N ALA A 165 -2.94 -11.14 8.62
CA ALA A 165 -2.65 -10.40 7.40
C ALA A 165 -2.28 -11.35 6.24
N THR A 166 -1.45 -12.36 6.47
CA THR A 166 -1.09 -13.34 5.43
C THR A 166 -2.27 -14.24 5.06
N HIS A 167 -3.13 -14.61 6.00
CA HIS A 167 -4.36 -15.34 5.70
C HIS A 167 -5.32 -14.50 4.84
N LYS A 168 -5.45 -13.19 5.13
CA LYS A 168 -6.19 -12.28 4.25
C LYS A 168 -5.58 -12.21 2.85
N LEU A 169 -4.25 -12.14 2.76
CA LEU A 169 -3.54 -12.13 1.47
C LEU A 169 -3.75 -13.42 0.68
N ALA A 170 -3.78 -14.58 1.36
CA ALA A 170 -4.04 -15.88 0.75
C ALA A 170 -5.46 -16.00 0.14
N GLN A 171 -6.39 -15.12 0.53
CA GLN A 171 -7.73 -15.04 -0.06
C GLN A 171 -7.79 -14.18 -1.31
N LEU A 172 -6.66 -13.60 -1.75
CA LEU A 172 -6.61 -12.77 -2.96
C LEU A 172 -7.02 -13.60 -4.17
N GLN A 173 -8.04 -13.13 -4.88
CA GLN A 173 -8.48 -13.74 -6.12
C GLN A 173 -7.94 -12.96 -7.30
N ARG A 174 -7.37 -13.67 -8.28
CA ARG A 174 -6.86 -13.04 -9.50
C ARG A 174 -7.92 -12.22 -10.24
N ASN A 175 -9.19 -12.68 -10.27
CA ASN A 175 -10.27 -11.93 -10.92
C ASN A 175 -10.51 -10.57 -10.26
N PHE A 176 -10.42 -10.49 -8.93
CA PHE A 176 -10.49 -9.22 -8.22
C PHE A 176 -9.32 -8.30 -8.62
N VAL A 177 -8.09 -8.83 -8.70
CA VAL A 177 -6.94 -8.03 -9.15
C VAL A 177 -7.13 -7.53 -10.59
N VAL A 178 -7.70 -8.35 -11.48
CA VAL A 178 -8.05 -7.93 -12.85
C VAL A 178 -9.07 -6.81 -12.82
N GLU A 179 -10.11 -6.88 -11.99
CA GLU A 179 -11.10 -5.81 -11.82
C GLU A 179 -10.45 -4.51 -11.33
N VAL A 180 -9.57 -4.58 -10.34
CA VAL A 180 -8.81 -3.44 -9.81
C VAL A 180 -7.94 -2.80 -10.89
N VAL A 181 -7.16 -3.59 -11.61
CA VAL A 181 -6.30 -3.05 -12.68
C VAL A 181 -7.13 -2.50 -13.84
N ASN A 182 -8.30 -3.07 -14.13
CA ASN A 182 -9.23 -2.55 -15.14
C ASN A 182 -10.00 -1.30 -14.69
N SER A 183 -9.98 -0.92 -13.40
CA SER A 183 -10.59 0.33 -12.93
C SER A 183 -9.76 1.57 -13.34
N VAL A 184 -8.48 1.35 -13.68
CA VAL A 184 -7.56 2.38 -14.16
C VAL A 184 -8.14 3.06 -15.41
N PRO A 185 -8.28 4.40 -15.40
CA PRO A 185 -8.72 5.13 -16.57
C PRO A 185 -7.78 4.95 -17.77
N ALA A 186 -8.36 4.72 -18.94
CA ALA A 186 -7.59 4.54 -20.19
C ALA A 186 -6.73 5.76 -20.53
N GLU A 187 -7.17 6.95 -20.11
CA GLU A 187 -6.47 8.23 -20.27
C GLU A 187 -5.12 8.29 -19.54
N TRP A 188 -4.90 7.42 -18.55
CA TRP A 188 -3.61 7.28 -17.89
C TRP A 188 -2.65 6.34 -18.63
N GLY A 189 -3.06 5.77 -19.77
CA GLY A 189 -2.14 5.10 -20.69
C GLY A 189 -1.66 3.71 -20.26
N LEU A 190 -2.33 3.06 -19.30
CA LEU A 190 -2.02 1.67 -18.94
C LEU A 190 -2.46 0.70 -20.06
N GLY A 191 -1.54 0.37 -20.96
CA GLY A 191 -1.81 -0.55 -22.07
C GLY A 191 -2.08 -1.99 -21.60
N LEU A 192 -2.78 -2.79 -22.42
CA LEU A 192 -3.22 -4.15 -22.09
C LEU A 192 -2.10 -5.07 -21.58
N ASN A 193 -0.92 -4.99 -22.21
CA ASN A 193 0.22 -5.82 -21.79
C ASN A 193 0.79 -5.38 -20.44
N ALA A 194 0.83 -4.07 -20.18
CA ALA A 194 1.26 -3.52 -18.89
C ALA A 194 0.23 -3.83 -17.78
N ALA A 195 -1.07 -3.73 -18.09
CA ALA A 195 -2.14 -4.17 -17.19
C ALA A 195 -2.00 -5.66 -16.84
N LYS A 196 -1.78 -6.52 -17.83
CA LYS A 196 -1.53 -7.95 -17.60
C LYS A 196 -0.30 -8.17 -16.72
N SER A 197 0.81 -7.48 -17.00
CA SER A 197 2.04 -7.59 -16.23
C SER A 197 1.85 -7.16 -14.78
N LEU A 198 1.10 -6.07 -14.54
CA LEU A 198 0.75 -5.60 -13.20
C LEU A 198 -0.11 -6.62 -12.44
N VAL A 199 -1.11 -7.22 -13.09
CA VAL A 199 -1.93 -8.29 -12.48
C VAL A 199 -1.04 -9.48 -12.09
N ASP A 200 -0.14 -9.90 -12.97
CA ASP A 200 0.80 -11.00 -12.71
C ASP A 200 1.71 -10.66 -11.52
N LEU A 201 2.33 -9.48 -11.51
CA LEU A 201 3.18 -9.00 -10.42
C LEU A 201 2.43 -9.01 -9.08
N ILE A 202 1.22 -8.45 -9.03
CA ILE A 202 0.42 -8.38 -7.79
C ILE A 202 0.12 -9.80 -7.26
N CYS A 203 -0.30 -10.71 -8.13
CA CYS A 203 -0.66 -12.08 -7.73
C CYS A 203 0.56 -12.91 -7.32
N ASP A 204 1.61 -12.89 -8.14
CA ASP A 204 2.80 -13.69 -7.90
C ASP A 204 3.52 -13.21 -6.64
N ARG A 205 3.58 -11.90 -6.44
CA ARG A 205 4.16 -11.32 -5.23
C ARG A 205 3.32 -11.59 -3.99
N ALA A 206 1.98 -11.63 -4.09
CA ALA A 206 1.14 -12.07 -2.97
C ALA A 206 1.54 -13.48 -2.50
N GLY A 207 1.74 -14.40 -3.46
CA GLY A 207 2.21 -15.76 -3.21
C GLY A 207 3.61 -15.80 -2.58
N PHE A 208 4.53 -14.97 -3.03
CA PHE A 208 5.86 -14.87 -2.42
C PHE A 208 5.80 -14.36 -0.98
N VAL A 209 5.08 -13.26 -0.74
CA VAL A 209 5.01 -12.59 0.58
C VAL A 209 4.32 -13.48 1.60
N MET A 210 3.17 -14.10 1.27
CA MET A 210 2.46 -14.97 2.23
C MET A 210 3.32 -16.14 2.73
N ASN A 211 4.23 -16.66 1.88
CA ASN A 211 5.06 -17.81 2.19
C ASN A 211 6.33 -17.45 2.97
N THR A 212 6.73 -16.17 2.99
CA THR A 212 8.07 -15.80 3.42
C THR A 212 8.09 -14.68 4.46
N ILE A 213 7.03 -13.87 4.58
CA ILE A 213 7.05 -12.67 5.43
C ILE A 213 7.06 -12.98 6.92
N SER A 214 6.37 -14.05 7.37
CA SER A 214 6.32 -14.40 8.80
C SER A 214 7.70 -14.62 9.39
N ALA A 215 8.57 -15.37 8.70
CA ALA A 215 9.94 -15.63 9.15
C ALA A 215 10.83 -14.39 9.17
N ARG A 216 10.41 -13.28 8.54
CA ARG A 216 11.14 -11.99 8.55
C ARG A 216 10.60 -11.01 9.58
N LEU A 217 9.40 -11.23 10.07
CA LEU A 217 8.72 -10.31 10.99
C LEU A 217 8.68 -10.81 12.44
N VAL A 218 8.72 -12.13 12.66
CA VAL A 218 8.62 -12.71 14.01
C VAL A 218 9.63 -13.83 14.21
N ASP A 219 10.22 -13.89 15.41
CA ASP A 219 11.25 -14.89 15.77
C ASP A 219 10.68 -16.33 15.89
N ALA A 220 9.39 -16.46 16.18
CA ALA A 220 8.67 -17.73 16.26
C ALA A 220 7.50 -17.75 15.26
N PRO A 221 7.77 -17.91 13.95
CA PRO A 221 6.72 -17.95 12.94
C PRO A 221 5.89 -19.23 13.09
N GLU A 222 4.56 -19.12 13.05
CA GLU A 222 3.70 -20.28 12.86
C GLU A 222 3.98 -20.86 11.47
N ILE A 223 4.42 -22.11 11.41
CA ILE A 223 4.69 -22.81 10.14
C ILE A 223 3.35 -23.36 9.61
N PRO A 224 2.86 -22.89 8.44
CA PRO A 224 1.62 -23.41 7.88
C PRO A 224 1.71 -24.93 7.64
N GLY A 225 0.78 -25.69 8.21
CA GLY A 225 0.70 -27.15 8.05
C GLY A 225 1.30 -28.00 9.19
N LEU A 226 1.75 -27.38 10.29
CA LEU A 226 2.35 -28.07 11.44
C LEU A 226 1.52 -27.97 12.74
N VAL A 227 0.26 -27.58 12.67
CA VAL A 227 -0.66 -27.57 13.82
C VAL A 227 -1.55 -28.82 13.76
N GLN A 228 -1.37 -29.74 14.72
CA GLN A 228 -2.31 -30.83 15.02
C GLN A 228 -3.48 -30.30 15.85
#